data_AF-A0A3P8PAP5-F1
#
_entry.id   AF-A0A3P8PAP5-F1
#
_cell.length_a   1.000
_cell.length_b   1.000
_cell.length_c   1.000
_cell.angle_alpha   90.00
_cell.angle_beta   90.00
_cell.angle_gamma   90.00
#
_symmetry.space_group_name_H-M   'P 1'
#
loop_
_entity.id
_entity.type
_entity.pdbx_description
1 polymer ?
#
loop_
_entity_poly.entity_id
_entity_poly.type
_entity_poly.pdbx_seq_one_letter_code
_entity_poly.pdbx_strand_id
1 'polypeptide(L)'
;LKLQHEINSGPYSSIVPACMFAPDRGCAEDQSGGEGFEDGEDTNEEPADHLDLSSKLVLVSPTGEQYDSLLRHLRERIDEGCGETIYVVGMGSDGGDYGLDEKDMEASVATVRSLCEQIEADLIMLRERTDAGGKIRDYLIRRRVGEQDFLEVRVAVVGNVDAGKSTLLGVLTHGELDNGRGFARQKLFRHKHEMESGRTSSVGNDILGFDQEGQVVNKPDSHGGGLDWTKICEKSSKVITFIDLAGHEKYLKTTVFGMTGHLPDFCMLMVGSNAGIVGMTKEHLGLALALNVPVFVVVTKIDMCPANILQETLKLLQRLLKSPGCRKIPVLVQNKDDVIVTASNFSSERMCPIFQISNVTGENMDLLKMFLNLLSSRTTFSNDEPAEFQIDDTYSVPGVGTVVSGTTLRGLIRLNDTLLLGPDPLGTFIPIAVKSIHRKRMPVREVRGGQTASFALKKIKRSSIRKGMVMVSPKLMPQATWEFEAEILVLHHPTTISPRYQAMVHCGSIRQTATILSMNKDCLRTGDKATVHFRFIKTPEYLHCDQKLVFREGRTKAVGTITKAQQSKSQASKKSSKEGTTANEDSGSAARPPSPTTAQLPVSETVLGESS
;
A
#
# COMPACT_ATOMS: atom_id res chain seq x y z
N LEU A 1 -15.35 24.29 38.63
CA LEU A 1 -15.44 25.61 37.94
C LEU A 1 -14.36 26.64 38.33
N LYS A 2 -13.40 26.34 39.22
CA LYS A 2 -12.12 27.10 39.34
C LYS A 2 -10.84 26.26 39.19
N LEU A 3 -10.99 24.98 38.82
CA LEU A 3 -9.90 24.03 38.53
C LEU A 3 -9.77 23.74 37.02
N GLN A 4 -10.44 24.53 36.18
CA GLN A 4 -10.49 24.35 34.72
C GLN A 4 -9.69 25.44 33.98
N HIS A 5 -9.06 26.36 34.72
CA HIS A 5 -8.32 27.50 34.18
C HIS A 5 -6.79 27.40 34.30
N GLU A 6 -6.25 26.42 35.03
CA GLU A 6 -4.80 26.27 35.29
C GLU A 6 -4.10 25.15 34.50
N ILE A 7 -4.79 24.50 33.54
CA ILE A 7 -4.16 23.50 32.65
C ILE A 7 -3.72 24.13 31.30
N ASN A 8 -4.04 25.40 31.05
CA ASN A 8 -3.74 26.08 29.77
C ASN A 8 -2.40 26.85 29.74
N SER A 9 -1.48 26.63 30.67
CA SER A 9 -0.16 27.28 30.66
C SER A 9 0.98 26.28 30.89
N GLY A 10 1.44 25.66 29.81
CA GLY A 10 2.65 24.84 29.72
C GLY A 10 2.97 24.53 28.25
N PRO A 11 4.24 24.51 27.82
CA PRO A 11 4.63 24.71 26.42
C PRO A 11 4.46 23.41 25.63
N TYR A 12 3.25 23.17 25.12
CA TYR A 12 3.04 22.20 24.05
C TYR A 12 3.10 22.96 22.73
N SER A 13 4.21 22.77 22.02
CA SER A 13 4.41 23.21 20.64
C SER A 13 3.15 22.95 19.82
N SER A 14 2.56 24.03 19.33
CA SER A 14 1.49 24.02 18.35
C SER A 14 1.86 23.06 17.22
N ILE A 15 1.08 21.99 17.06
CA ILE A 15 1.16 21.11 15.90
C ILE A 15 0.68 21.94 14.72
N VAL A 16 1.64 22.49 13.97
CA VAL A 16 1.43 23.34 12.81
C VAL A 16 0.80 22.47 11.71
N PRO A 17 -0.35 22.85 11.11
CA PRO A 17 -0.79 22.27 9.85
C PRO A 17 0.32 22.43 8.81
N ALA A 18 0.43 21.53 7.83
CA ALA A 18 1.37 21.68 6.72
C ALA A 18 1.06 22.94 5.88
N CYS A 19 1.51 24.10 6.38
CA CYS A 19 1.61 25.35 5.66
C CYS A 19 2.67 25.23 4.56
N MET A 20 2.74 26.24 3.71
CA MET A 20 3.48 26.30 2.44
C MET A 20 4.96 25.84 2.49
N PHE A 21 5.54 25.64 3.67
CA PHE A 21 6.93 25.24 3.89
C PHE A 21 7.01 24.24 5.06
N ALA A 22 7.18 22.94 4.74
CA ALA A 22 7.80 22.00 5.69
C ALA A 22 9.32 22.11 5.49
N PRO A 23 10.16 22.12 6.55
CA PRO A 23 11.60 22.21 6.37
C PRO A 23 12.12 20.97 5.66
N ASP A 24 13.08 21.16 4.76
CA ASP A 24 13.84 20.10 4.11
C ASP A 24 14.32 19.09 5.15
N ARG A 25 14.06 17.80 4.91
CA ARG A 25 14.77 16.73 5.63
C ARG A 25 16.18 16.64 5.06
N GLY A 26 17.02 17.57 5.46
CA GLY A 26 18.44 17.64 5.12
C GLY A 26 19.26 16.57 5.83
N CYS A 27 20.20 16.03 5.06
CA CYS A 27 21.27 15.10 5.41
C CYS A 27 21.95 15.45 6.74
N ALA A 28 22.24 14.40 7.53
CA ALA A 28 23.17 14.51 8.64
C ALA A 28 24.59 14.72 8.08
N GLU A 29 25.16 15.89 8.29
CA GLU A 29 26.60 16.08 8.25
C GLU A 29 27.12 16.28 9.68
N ASP A 30 28.10 15.44 10.01
CA ASP A 30 28.81 15.38 11.28
C ASP A 30 29.59 16.67 11.55
N GLN A 31 29.40 17.26 12.73
CA GLN A 31 30.31 18.26 13.28
C GLN A 31 31.41 17.56 14.10
N SER A 32 32.65 17.63 13.63
CA SER A 32 33.85 17.54 14.46
C SER A 32 34.80 18.67 14.07
N GLY A 33 35.29 19.39 15.08
CA GLY A 33 35.81 20.75 14.92
C GLY A 33 37.25 20.90 14.43
N GLY A 34 37.62 22.17 14.24
CA GLY A 34 38.97 22.64 13.95
C GLY A 34 39.00 24.17 13.95
N GLU A 35 39.83 24.75 14.82
CA GLU A 35 39.99 26.19 15.07
C GLU A 35 40.83 26.91 14.00
N GLY A 36 40.52 28.21 13.80
CA GLY A 36 41.47 29.32 13.55
C GLY A 36 42.00 29.55 12.13
N PHE A 37 41.76 30.73 11.55
CA PHE A 37 42.75 31.77 11.20
C PHE A 37 42.10 32.95 10.43
N GLU A 38 42.81 34.09 10.46
CA GLU A 38 42.43 35.48 10.21
C GLU A 38 42.22 35.92 8.74
N ASP A 39 41.44 37.00 8.61
CA ASP A 39 41.44 38.12 7.64
C ASP A 39 41.83 37.91 6.16
N GLY A 40 40.86 38.22 5.29
CA GLY A 40 41.07 38.56 3.89
C GLY A 40 39.85 39.28 3.34
N GLU A 41 40.01 40.56 2.99
CA GLU A 41 39.03 41.35 2.23
C GLU A 41 38.75 40.65 0.89
N ASP A 42 37.53 40.15 0.71
CA ASP A 42 37.00 39.81 -0.60
C ASP A 42 35.65 40.50 -0.81
N THR A 43 35.60 41.13 -1.98
CA THR A 43 34.53 41.88 -2.63
C THR A 43 33.11 41.43 -2.30
N ASN A 44 32.25 42.44 -2.03
CA ASN A 44 30.79 42.33 -2.06
C ASN A 44 30.30 41.67 -3.36
N GLU A 45 30.12 40.36 -3.35
CA GLU A 45 29.14 39.69 -4.20
C GLU A 45 27.86 39.59 -3.36
N GLU A 46 26.84 40.34 -3.77
CA GLU A 46 25.49 40.24 -3.22
C GLU A 46 25.00 38.78 -3.32
N PRO A 47 24.53 38.17 -2.22
CA PRO A 47 23.92 36.86 -2.33
C PRO A 47 22.58 37.01 -3.05
N ALA A 48 22.42 36.23 -4.11
CA ALA A 48 21.24 36.18 -4.99
C ALA A 48 19.91 36.30 -4.23
N ASP A 49 19.02 37.15 -4.76
CA ASP A 49 17.65 37.39 -4.32
C ASP A 49 16.92 36.10 -3.87
N HIS A 50 16.85 35.89 -2.56
CA HIS A 50 15.90 34.96 -1.97
C HIS A 50 14.52 35.62 -2.08
N LEU A 51 13.77 35.35 -3.15
CA LEU A 51 12.40 35.81 -3.33
C LEU A 51 11.55 35.44 -2.09
N ASP A 52 11.07 36.46 -1.37
CA ASP A 52 10.25 36.27 -0.17
C ASP A 52 8.84 35.81 -0.55
N LEU A 53 8.60 34.50 -0.43
CA LEU A 53 7.29 33.86 -0.62
C LEU A 53 6.52 33.69 0.70
N SER A 54 6.99 34.29 1.81
CA SER A 54 6.41 34.08 3.15
C SER A 54 5.12 34.86 3.38
N SER A 55 4.89 35.93 2.62
CA SER A 55 3.75 36.83 2.79
C SER A 55 2.45 36.23 2.28
N LYS A 56 1.37 36.38 3.07
CA LYS A 56 0.01 35.97 2.68
C LYS A 56 -0.53 36.70 1.44
N LEU A 57 0.07 37.82 1.06
CA LEU A 57 -0.34 38.65 -0.10
C LEU A 57 0.35 38.26 -1.41
N VAL A 58 1.31 37.33 -1.39
CA VAL A 58 2.07 36.90 -2.58
C VAL A 58 1.13 36.41 -3.70
N LEU A 59 -0.03 35.87 -3.36
CA LEU A 59 -1.03 35.39 -4.31
C LEU A 59 -1.93 36.48 -4.90
N VAL A 60 -2.01 37.66 -4.27
CA VAL A 60 -2.94 38.75 -4.68
C VAL A 60 -2.49 39.37 -6.01
N SER A 61 -1.20 39.60 -6.16
CA SER A 61 -0.60 40.15 -7.39
C SER A 61 0.87 39.73 -7.51
N PRO A 62 1.17 38.47 -7.86
CA PRO A 62 2.55 38.01 -7.99
C PRO A 62 3.26 38.69 -9.17
N THR A 63 4.56 38.98 -9.01
CA THR A 63 5.44 39.29 -10.14
C THR A 63 5.63 38.06 -11.04
N GLY A 64 6.15 38.23 -12.27
CA GLY A 64 6.39 37.10 -13.17
C GLY A 64 7.30 36.02 -12.55
N GLU A 65 8.37 36.44 -11.87
CA GLU A 65 9.29 35.53 -11.18
C GLU A 65 8.65 34.82 -9.98
N GLN A 66 7.82 35.53 -9.20
CA GLN A 66 7.05 34.93 -8.11
C GLN A 66 6.04 33.91 -8.64
N TYR A 67 5.37 34.22 -9.75
CA TYR A 67 4.43 33.33 -10.40
C TYR A 67 5.11 32.03 -10.86
N ASP A 68 6.27 32.13 -11.51
CA ASP A 68 7.04 30.97 -11.96
C ASP A 68 7.54 30.12 -10.77
N SER A 69 7.94 30.75 -9.67
CA SER A 69 8.34 30.06 -8.45
C SER A 69 7.17 29.34 -7.78
N LEU A 70 6.01 30.00 -7.66
CA LEU A 70 4.77 29.39 -7.15
C LEU A 70 4.33 28.21 -8.01
N LEU A 71 4.44 28.31 -9.33
CA LEU A 71 4.12 27.23 -10.25
C LEU A 71 5.04 26.02 -10.03
N ARG A 72 6.35 26.23 -9.86
CA ARG A 72 7.32 25.18 -9.57
C ARG A 72 7.00 24.48 -8.25
N HIS A 73 6.77 25.26 -7.18
CA HIS A 73 6.44 24.74 -5.85
C HIS A 73 5.12 23.96 -5.86
N LEU A 74 4.10 24.46 -6.56
CA LEU A 74 2.82 23.76 -6.66
C LEU A 74 2.98 22.42 -7.39
N ARG A 75 3.77 22.39 -8.45
CA ARG A 75 4.08 21.16 -9.20
C ARG A 75 4.80 20.13 -8.34
N GLU A 76 5.84 20.54 -7.62
CA GLU A 76 6.57 19.67 -6.69
C GLU A 76 5.64 19.07 -5.63
N ARG A 77 4.79 19.89 -5.01
CA ARG A 77 3.83 19.41 -3.99
C ARG A 77 2.78 18.44 -4.54
N ILE A 78 2.37 18.61 -5.79
CA ILE A 78 1.43 17.69 -6.44
C ILE A 78 2.14 16.38 -6.75
N ASP A 79 3.38 16.42 -7.24
CA ASP A 79 4.17 15.22 -7.52
C ASP A 79 4.49 14.45 -6.22
N GLU A 80 4.86 15.14 -5.13
CA GLU A 80 5.02 14.56 -3.78
C GLU A 80 3.73 13.93 -3.25
N GLY A 81 2.60 14.60 -3.50
CA GLY A 81 1.26 14.14 -3.13
C GLY A 81 0.67 13.08 -4.06
N CYS A 82 1.46 12.51 -4.98
CA CYS A 82 1.04 11.53 -5.98
C CYS A 82 -0.15 12.00 -6.83
N GLY A 83 -0.19 13.27 -7.19
CA GLY A 83 -1.22 13.89 -8.04
C GLY A 83 -2.25 14.74 -7.28
N GLU A 84 -2.16 14.86 -5.95
CA GLU A 84 -3.10 15.64 -5.14
C GLU A 84 -2.41 16.38 -4.00
N THR A 85 -2.83 17.62 -3.72
CA THR A 85 -2.35 18.36 -2.56
C THR A 85 -3.43 19.27 -1.99
N ILE A 86 -3.40 19.51 -0.68
CA ILE A 86 -4.26 20.51 -0.03
C ILE A 86 -3.49 21.82 0.00
N TYR A 87 -4.06 22.86 -0.60
CA TYR A 87 -3.51 24.20 -0.71
C TYR A 87 -4.35 25.17 0.13
N VAL A 88 -3.71 25.93 1.01
CA VAL A 88 -4.41 26.87 1.89
C VAL A 88 -4.11 28.30 1.47
N VAL A 89 -5.17 29.06 1.20
CA VAL A 89 -5.09 30.47 0.80
C VAL A 89 -5.41 31.35 2.00
N GLY A 90 -4.57 32.35 2.25
CA GLY A 90 -4.72 33.31 3.36
C GLY A 90 -3.95 32.95 4.63
N MET A 91 -3.00 32.02 4.57
CA MET A 91 -2.02 31.81 5.64
C MET A 91 -0.61 32.17 5.14
N GLY A 92 0.05 33.14 5.79
CA GLY A 92 1.46 33.46 5.61
C GLY A 92 2.33 32.77 6.65
N SER A 93 3.63 32.63 6.37
CA SER A 93 4.65 32.17 7.35
C SER A 93 5.39 33.33 8.00
N ASP A 94 5.00 34.57 7.68
CA ASP A 94 5.49 35.85 8.19
C ASP A 94 5.11 36.13 9.65
N GLY A 95 4.32 35.26 10.29
CA GLY A 95 3.90 35.41 11.68
C GLY A 95 2.86 36.53 11.89
N GLY A 96 2.28 37.06 10.80
CA GLY A 96 1.18 38.03 10.85
C GLY A 96 -0.19 37.39 11.08
N ASP A 97 -1.22 38.22 11.24
CA ASP A 97 -2.61 37.74 11.41
C ASP A 97 -3.06 36.92 10.20
N TYR A 98 -3.59 35.72 10.44
CA TYR A 98 -4.11 34.85 9.40
C TYR A 98 -5.42 35.41 8.80
N GLY A 99 -5.57 35.24 7.49
CA GLY A 99 -6.75 35.65 6.73
C GLY A 99 -6.50 36.79 5.74
N LEU A 100 -7.38 36.84 4.74
CA LEU A 100 -7.44 37.88 3.72
C LEU A 100 -8.84 38.48 3.65
N ASP A 101 -8.92 39.75 3.24
CA ASP A 101 -10.17 40.39 2.90
C ASP A 101 -10.80 39.75 1.65
N GLU A 102 -12.10 39.96 1.43
CA GLU A 102 -12.84 39.28 0.35
C GLU A 102 -12.28 39.58 -1.04
N LYS A 103 -11.83 40.82 -1.28
CA LYS A 103 -11.20 41.23 -2.55
C LYS A 103 -9.86 40.53 -2.79
N ASP A 104 -9.02 40.51 -1.76
CA ASP A 104 -7.69 39.89 -1.82
C ASP A 104 -7.78 38.36 -1.92
N MET A 105 -8.79 37.77 -1.28
CA MET A 105 -9.10 36.36 -1.40
C MET A 105 -9.55 36.01 -2.82
N GLU A 106 -10.42 36.80 -3.44
CA GLU A 106 -10.84 36.58 -4.83
C GLU A 106 -9.67 36.68 -5.81
N ALA A 107 -8.81 37.69 -5.65
CA ALA A 107 -7.58 37.84 -6.44
C ALA A 107 -6.64 36.64 -6.25
N SER A 108 -6.41 36.22 -5.02
CA SER A 108 -5.56 35.06 -4.70
C SER A 108 -6.10 33.76 -5.30
N VAL A 109 -7.41 33.54 -5.22
CA VAL A 109 -8.06 32.36 -5.81
C VAL A 109 -7.98 32.40 -7.35
N ALA A 110 -8.09 33.58 -7.97
CA ALA A 110 -7.89 33.72 -9.41
C ALA A 110 -6.46 33.34 -9.83
N THR A 111 -5.45 33.77 -9.07
CA THR A 111 -4.05 33.38 -9.28
C THR A 111 -3.86 31.88 -9.15
N VAL A 112 -4.40 31.26 -8.08
CA VAL A 112 -4.29 29.80 -7.88
C VAL A 112 -5.00 29.03 -8.99
N ARG A 113 -6.16 29.50 -9.46
CA ARG A 113 -6.83 28.91 -10.63
C ARG A 113 -5.98 28.99 -11.90
N SER A 114 -5.31 30.12 -12.14
CA SER A 114 -4.38 30.27 -13.27
C SER A 114 -3.22 29.29 -13.17
N LEU A 115 -2.63 29.13 -11.99
CA LEU A 115 -1.59 28.14 -11.74
C LEU A 115 -2.09 26.72 -12.02
N CYS A 116 -3.28 26.37 -11.52
CA CYS A 116 -3.90 25.06 -11.71
C CYS A 116 -4.14 24.75 -13.20
N GLU A 117 -4.59 25.71 -14.00
CA GLU A 117 -4.82 25.49 -15.42
C GLU A 117 -3.51 25.22 -16.19
N GLN A 118 -2.40 25.86 -15.80
CA GLN A 118 -1.09 25.60 -16.41
C GLN A 118 -0.52 24.21 -16.10
N ILE A 119 -0.84 23.66 -14.94
CA ILE A 119 -0.42 22.31 -14.53
C ILE A 119 -1.46 21.23 -14.84
N GLU A 120 -2.53 21.58 -15.55
CA GLU A 120 -3.67 20.70 -15.85
C GLU A 120 -4.28 20.08 -14.58
N ALA A 121 -4.62 20.90 -13.59
CA ALA A 121 -5.22 20.48 -12.32
C ALA A 121 -6.56 21.18 -12.04
N ASP A 122 -7.42 20.50 -11.28
CA ASP A 122 -8.70 21.02 -10.80
C ASP A 122 -8.55 21.58 -9.39
N LEU A 123 -9.27 22.67 -9.12
CA LEU A 123 -9.30 23.37 -7.84
C LEU A 123 -10.67 23.20 -7.17
N ILE A 124 -10.72 22.43 -6.08
CA ILE A 124 -11.94 22.07 -5.36
C ILE A 124 -11.93 22.72 -3.99
N MET A 125 -12.96 23.49 -3.64
CA MET A 125 -13.05 24.13 -2.32
C MET A 125 -13.46 23.10 -1.26
N LEU A 126 -12.68 22.98 -0.18
CA LEU A 126 -12.96 22.05 0.92
C LEU A 126 -13.67 22.74 2.08
N ARG A 127 -13.17 23.90 2.51
CA ARG A 127 -13.77 24.72 3.58
C ARG A 127 -13.36 26.18 3.49
N GLU A 128 -14.17 27.01 4.15
CA GLU A 128 -13.86 28.40 4.46
C GLU A 128 -13.86 28.56 5.98
N ARG A 129 -12.87 29.28 6.51
CA ARG A 129 -12.72 29.65 7.91
C ARG A 129 -12.54 31.16 8.01
N THR A 130 -12.84 31.73 9.17
CA THR A 130 -12.64 33.15 9.45
C THR A 130 -11.76 33.27 10.69
N ASP A 131 -10.72 34.09 10.60
CA ASP A 131 -9.77 34.36 11.68
C ASP A 131 -9.56 35.89 11.81
N ALA A 132 -8.70 36.32 12.73
CA ALA A 132 -8.50 37.73 13.09
C ALA A 132 -8.18 38.65 11.89
N GLY A 133 -7.45 38.14 10.90
CA GLY A 133 -7.06 38.88 9.70
C GLY A 133 -7.95 38.68 8.48
N GLY A 134 -9.08 37.95 8.60
CA GLY A 134 -10.06 37.76 7.51
C GLY A 134 -10.41 36.30 7.21
N LYS A 135 -10.76 36.01 5.96
CA LYS A 135 -11.15 34.65 5.52
C LYS A 135 -9.92 33.83 5.13
N ILE A 136 -9.97 32.52 5.42
CA ILE A 136 -8.99 31.50 5.03
C ILE A 136 -9.75 30.42 4.27
N ARG A 137 -9.23 29.97 3.13
CA ARG A 137 -9.85 28.92 2.33
C ARG A 137 -8.89 27.78 2.08
N ASP A 138 -9.36 26.55 2.34
CA ASP A 138 -8.61 25.34 2.03
C ASP A 138 -9.16 24.76 0.72
N TYR A 139 -8.28 24.46 -0.21
CA TYR A 139 -8.58 23.87 -1.50
C TYR A 139 -7.87 22.54 -1.66
N LEU A 140 -8.55 21.57 -2.28
CA LEU A 140 -7.91 20.39 -2.84
C LEU A 140 -7.55 20.70 -4.29
N ILE A 141 -6.27 20.57 -4.61
CA ILE A 141 -5.78 20.61 -5.98
C ILE A 141 -5.53 19.18 -6.42
N ARG A 142 -6.20 18.75 -7.49
CA ARG A 142 -6.10 17.39 -8.05
C ARG A 142 -5.69 17.48 -9.50
N ARG A 143 -4.63 16.76 -9.88
CA ARG A 143 -4.20 16.66 -11.27
C ARG A 143 -5.29 16.02 -12.13
N ARG A 144 -5.58 16.61 -13.29
CA ARG A 144 -6.47 16.01 -14.30
C ARG A 144 -5.81 14.76 -14.86
N VAL A 145 -6.57 13.68 -14.84
CA VAL A 145 -6.21 12.39 -15.44
C VAL A 145 -6.96 12.27 -16.78
N GLY A 146 -6.34 11.62 -17.77
CA GLY A 146 -7.00 11.37 -19.05
C GLY A 146 -8.21 10.44 -18.90
N GLU A 147 -9.08 10.40 -19.93
CA GLU A 147 -10.34 9.63 -19.89
C GLU A 147 -10.20 8.12 -19.62
N GLN A 148 -8.98 7.56 -19.76
CA GLN A 148 -8.67 6.15 -19.52
C GLN A 148 -7.74 5.93 -18.31
N ASP A 149 -7.64 6.91 -17.42
CA ASP A 149 -6.80 6.85 -16.23
C ASP A 149 -7.52 7.45 -15.01
N PHE A 150 -7.12 7.03 -13.82
CA PHE A 150 -7.64 7.49 -12.55
C PHE A 150 -6.59 7.31 -11.46
N LEU A 151 -6.63 8.20 -10.46
CA LEU A 151 -5.85 8.06 -9.24
C LEU A 151 -6.39 6.86 -8.45
N GLU A 152 -5.52 5.92 -8.09
CA GLU A 152 -5.90 4.72 -7.33
C GLU A 152 -5.33 4.79 -5.92
N VAL A 153 -6.17 4.52 -4.92
CA VAL A 153 -5.74 4.33 -3.53
C VAL A 153 -6.30 3.01 -3.02
N ARG A 154 -5.43 2.18 -2.43
CA ARG A 154 -5.80 0.87 -1.91
C ARG A 154 -6.01 0.92 -0.41
N VAL A 155 -7.20 0.51 0.04
CA VAL A 155 -7.56 0.46 1.46
C VAL A 155 -7.87 -0.99 1.84
N ALA A 156 -7.06 -1.58 2.71
CA ALA A 156 -7.34 -2.89 3.27
C ALA A 156 -8.35 -2.80 4.41
N VAL A 157 -9.40 -3.61 4.37
CA VAL A 157 -10.45 -3.63 5.38
C VAL A 157 -10.24 -4.81 6.31
N VAL A 158 -9.90 -4.53 7.56
CA VAL A 158 -9.61 -5.54 8.58
C VAL A 158 -10.45 -5.32 9.82
N GLY A 159 -10.60 -6.35 10.65
CA GLY A 159 -11.40 -6.27 11.88
C GLY A 159 -12.01 -7.61 12.24
N ASN A 160 -12.46 -7.74 13.49
CA ASN A 160 -13.01 -8.99 14.00
C ASN A 160 -14.25 -9.47 13.22
N VAL A 161 -14.65 -10.72 13.46
CA VAL A 161 -15.97 -11.24 13.04
C VAL A 161 -17.07 -10.31 13.57
N ASP A 162 -18.09 -10.06 12.75
CA ASP A 162 -19.25 -9.20 13.06
C ASP A 162 -18.97 -7.72 13.30
N ALA A 163 -17.76 -7.22 13.02
CA ALA A 163 -17.46 -5.78 13.03
C ALA A 163 -18.15 -4.99 11.89
N GLY A 164 -18.84 -5.67 10.96
CA GLY A 164 -19.58 -5.03 9.87
C GLY A 164 -18.76 -4.70 8.62
N LYS A 165 -17.63 -5.40 8.36
CA LYS A 165 -16.73 -5.17 7.22
C LYS A 165 -17.41 -5.16 5.86
N SER A 166 -17.89 -6.32 5.42
CA SER A 166 -18.56 -6.45 4.14
C SER A 166 -19.89 -5.69 4.11
N THR A 167 -20.51 -5.41 5.26
CA THR A 167 -21.71 -4.56 5.32
C THR A 167 -21.37 -3.12 4.96
N LEU A 168 -20.34 -2.53 5.59
CA LEU A 168 -19.88 -1.17 5.28
C LEU A 168 -19.45 -1.05 3.83
N LEU A 169 -18.68 -2.04 3.34
CA LEU A 169 -18.26 -2.06 1.94
C LEU A 169 -19.47 -2.07 1.00
N GLY A 170 -20.49 -2.90 1.27
CA GLY A 170 -21.69 -2.93 0.45
C GLY A 170 -22.44 -1.59 0.45
N VAL A 171 -22.49 -0.90 1.59
CA VAL A 171 -23.11 0.43 1.69
C VAL A 171 -22.31 1.48 0.90
N LEU A 172 -20.98 1.48 1.02
CA LEU A 172 -20.12 2.42 0.32
C LEU A 172 -20.15 2.20 -1.20
N THR A 173 -20.07 0.94 -1.65
CA THR A 173 -19.88 0.61 -3.07
C THR A 173 -21.19 0.53 -3.84
N HIS A 174 -22.32 0.24 -3.19
CA HIS A 174 -23.63 0.16 -3.83
C HIS A 174 -24.57 1.34 -3.54
N GLY A 175 -24.18 2.25 -2.65
CA GLY A 175 -24.94 3.48 -2.38
C GLY A 175 -26.27 3.27 -1.66
N GLU A 176 -26.51 2.09 -1.10
CA GLU A 176 -27.73 1.74 -0.36
C GLU A 176 -27.40 1.41 1.10
N LEU A 177 -28.21 1.92 2.04
CA LEU A 177 -28.05 1.62 3.46
C LEU A 177 -28.40 0.15 3.77
N ASP A 178 -27.81 -0.38 4.84
CA ASP A 178 -28.13 -1.73 5.30
C ASP A 178 -29.45 -1.75 6.06
N ASN A 179 -30.20 -2.84 5.91
CA ASN A 179 -31.48 -3.01 6.62
C ASN A 179 -31.30 -3.60 8.04
N GLY A 180 -30.08 -3.61 8.59
CA GLY A 180 -29.73 -4.22 9.87
C GLY A 180 -29.70 -5.75 9.85
N ARG A 181 -30.08 -6.40 8.74
CA ARG A 181 -30.04 -7.86 8.55
C ARG A 181 -28.93 -8.28 7.59
N GLY A 182 -28.08 -7.35 7.15
CA GLY A 182 -26.96 -7.63 6.26
C GLY A 182 -27.37 -7.76 4.79
N PHE A 183 -28.37 -7.01 4.35
CA PHE A 183 -28.72 -6.87 2.94
C PHE A 183 -27.55 -6.35 2.10
N ALA A 184 -26.81 -5.35 2.61
CA ALA A 184 -25.69 -4.75 1.88
C ALA A 184 -24.55 -5.76 1.62
N ARG A 185 -24.22 -6.61 2.60
CA ARG A 185 -23.13 -7.60 2.47
C ARG A 185 -23.45 -8.76 1.54
N GLN A 186 -24.74 -9.09 1.34
CA GLN A 186 -25.13 -10.18 0.43
C GLN A 186 -24.67 -9.91 -1.01
N LYS A 187 -24.62 -8.63 -1.41
CA LYS A 187 -24.16 -8.20 -2.73
C LYS A 187 -22.65 -8.42 -2.95
N LEU A 188 -21.87 -8.60 -1.88
CA LEU A 188 -20.41 -8.80 -1.95
C LEU A 188 -19.98 -10.26 -1.89
N PHE A 189 -20.84 -11.17 -1.44
CA PHE A 189 -20.46 -12.58 -1.31
C PHE A 189 -20.29 -13.24 -2.68
N ARG A 190 -19.16 -13.93 -2.85
CA ARG A 190 -18.76 -14.53 -4.13
C ARG A 190 -18.97 -16.03 -4.16
N HIS A 191 -18.93 -16.66 -2.99
CA HIS A 191 -19.01 -18.12 -2.87
C HIS A 191 -20.26 -18.55 -2.10
N LYS A 192 -20.80 -19.72 -2.48
CA LYS A 192 -22.01 -20.29 -1.86
C LYS A 192 -21.90 -20.41 -0.33
N HIS A 193 -20.75 -20.89 0.17
CA HIS A 193 -20.51 -21.01 1.61
C HIS A 193 -20.41 -19.66 2.34
N GLU A 194 -20.09 -18.55 1.65
CA GLU A 194 -20.12 -17.21 2.25
C GLU A 194 -21.57 -16.75 2.45
N MET A 195 -22.46 -17.06 1.49
CA MET A 195 -23.89 -16.80 1.61
C MET A 195 -24.53 -17.62 2.73
N GLU A 196 -24.16 -18.90 2.83
CA GLU A 196 -24.67 -19.81 3.88
C GLU A 196 -24.15 -19.45 5.27
N SER A 197 -22.85 -19.16 5.41
CA SER A 197 -22.22 -18.87 6.71
C SER A 197 -22.31 -17.40 7.13
N GLY A 198 -22.61 -16.49 6.18
CA GLY A 198 -22.56 -15.05 6.39
C GLY A 198 -21.14 -14.50 6.63
N ARG A 199 -20.09 -15.24 6.26
CA ARG A 199 -18.68 -14.90 6.54
C ARG A 199 -17.83 -14.89 5.28
N THR A 200 -17.07 -13.83 5.09
CA THR A 200 -16.06 -13.71 4.02
C THR A 200 -14.89 -14.67 4.24
N SER A 201 -14.50 -15.36 3.17
CA SER A 201 -13.49 -16.42 3.20
C SER A 201 -12.30 -16.15 2.27
N SER A 202 -12.51 -15.36 1.20
CA SER A 202 -11.51 -14.98 0.22
C SER A 202 -11.21 -13.48 0.27
N VAL A 203 -10.17 -13.05 -0.44
CA VAL A 203 -9.85 -11.63 -0.57
C VAL A 203 -10.80 -11.02 -1.61
N GLY A 204 -11.66 -10.11 -1.14
CA GLY A 204 -12.57 -9.33 -1.97
C GLY A 204 -11.88 -8.09 -2.51
N ASN A 205 -12.29 -7.63 -3.69
CA ASN A 205 -11.89 -6.32 -4.21
C ASN A 205 -13.18 -5.62 -4.63
N ASP A 206 -13.39 -4.40 -4.15
CA ASP A 206 -14.52 -3.55 -4.51
C ASP A 206 -14.06 -2.10 -4.67
N ILE A 207 -14.78 -1.31 -5.44
CA ILE A 207 -14.34 0.04 -5.82
C ILE A 207 -15.36 1.10 -5.42
N LEU A 208 -14.86 2.25 -4.99
CA LEU A 208 -15.61 3.48 -4.77
C LEU A 208 -14.98 4.60 -5.57
N GLY A 209 -15.72 5.15 -6.52
CA GLY A 209 -15.28 6.22 -7.40
C GLY A 209 -15.73 7.61 -6.93
N PHE A 210 -14.86 8.59 -7.14
CA PHE A 210 -15.10 10.01 -6.92
C PHE A 210 -14.93 10.78 -8.23
N ASP A 211 -15.87 11.67 -8.54
CA ASP A 211 -15.78 12.61 -9.68
C ASP A 211 -14.76 13.73 -9.41
N GLN A 212 -14.69 14.72 -10.30
CA GLN A 212 -13.78 15.86 -10.17
C GLN A 212 -14.16 16.76 -8.99
N GLU A 213 -15.44 16.85 -8.65
CA GLU A 213 -15.96 17.63 -7.53
C GLU A 213 -15.85 16.91 -6.18
N GLY A 214 -15.45 15.63 -6.18
CA GLY A 214 -15.31 14.80 -4.98
C GLY A 214 -16.61 14.14 -4.52
N GLN A 215 -17.63 14.06 -5.37
CA GLN A 215 -18.85 13.30 -5.11
C GLN A 215 -18.72 11.85 -5.54
N VAL A 216 -19.49 10.99 -4.89
CA VAL A 216 -19.50 9.54 -5.18
C VAL A 216 -20.25 9.25 -6.47
N VAL A 217 -19.60 8.54 -7.40
CA VAL A 217 -20.18 8.14 -8.70
C VAL A 217 -20.93 6.80 -8.65
N ASN A 218 -20.75 6.02 -7.60
CA ASN A 218 -21.38 4.71 -7.37
C ASN A 218 -22.88 4.83 -7.08
N LYS A 219 -23.66 5.37 -8.04
CA LYS A 219 -25.11 5.48 -7.95
C LYS A 219 -25.74 4.36 -8.79
N PRO A 220 -26.68 3.57 -8.24
CA PRO A 220 -27.38 2.57 -9.02
C PRO A 220 -28.10 3.26 -10.19
N ASP A 221 -27.96 2.72 -11.40
CA ASP A 221 -28.65 3.26 -12.58
C ASP A 221 -30.17 3.22 -12.32
N SER A 222 -30.89 4.31 -12.60
CA SER A 222 -32.35 4.42 -12.38
C SER A 222 -33.19 3.34 -13.08
N HIS A 223 -32.57 2.60 -14.01
CA HIS A 223 -33.18 1.51 -14.79
C HIS A 223 -32.90 0.11 -14.22
N GLY A 224 -32.39 -0.01 -12.98
CA GLY A 224 -32.14 -1.31 -12.33
C GLY A 224 -30.94 -2.09 -12.91
N GLY A 225 -30.10 -1.42 -13.70
CA GLY A 225 -28.83 -1.97 -14.15
C GLY A 225 -27.83 -2.05 -13.00
N GLY A 226 -27.17 -3.20 -12.82
CA GLY A 226 -26.11 -3.34 -11.84
C GLY A 226 -24.95 -2.37 -12.10
N LEU A 227 -24.22 -2.04 -11.03
CA LEU A 227 -23.04 -1.18 -11.10
C LEU A 227 -21.91 -1.86 -11.88
N ASP A 228 -21.58 -1.34 -13.05
CA ASP A 228 -20.42 -1.79 -13.82
C ASP A 228 -19.16 -1.01 -13.43
N TRP A 229 -18.08 -1.74 -13.19
CA TRP A 229 -16.80 -1.15 -12.76
C TRP A 229 -16.20 -0.25 -13.84
N THR A 230 -16.41 -0.60 -15.11
CA THR A 230 -15.93 0.19 -16.25
C THR A 230 -16.51 1.60 -16.21
N LYS A 231 -17.84 1.70 -16.09
CA LYS A 231 -18.56 2.99 -15.99
C LYS A 231 -18.14 3.81 -14.77
N ILE A 232 -17.91 3.14 -13.63
CA ILE A 232 -17.45 3.81 -12.41
C ILE A 232 -16.08 4.43 -12.69
N CYS A 233 -15.13 3.65 -13.22
CA CYS A 233 -13.78 4.14 -13.45
C CYS A 233 -13.73 5.24 -14.52
N GLU A 234 -14.53 5.16 -15.59
CA GLU A 234 -14.61 6.21 -16.64
C GLU A 234 -15.13 7.55 -16.10
N LYS A 235 -16.04 7.52 -15.13
CA LYS A 235 -16.60 8.74 -14.50
C LYS A 235 -15.78 9.25 -13.31
N SER A 236 -14.76 8.50 -12.89
CA SER A 236 -14.01 8.80 -11.67
C SER A 236 -12.69 9.48 -11.99
N SER A 237 -12.43 10.61 -11.33
CA SER A 237 -11.07 11.17 -11.26
C SER A 237 -10.19 10.37 -10.29
N LYS A 238 -10.82 9.79 -9.26
CA LYS A 238 -10.16 9.00 -8.22
C LYS A 238 -10.98 7.77 -7.84
N VAL A 239 -10.31 6.65 -7.66
CA VAL A 239 -10.92 5.37 -7.27
C VAL A 239 -10.24 4.83 -6.02
N ILE A 240 -11.05 4.57 -5.00
CA ILE A 240 -10.64 3.82 -3.82
C ILE A 240 -10.92 2.34 -4.07
N THR A 241 -9.85 1.54 -4.09
CA THR A 241 -9.95 0.07 -4.13
C THR A 241 -9.97 -0.45 -2.69
N PHE A 242 -11.09 -1.02 -2.29
CA PHE A 242 -11.18 -1.76 -1.04
C PHE A 242 -10.73 -3.20 -1.23
N ILE A 243 -9.85 -3.66 -0.34
CA ILE A 243 -9.43 -5.04 -0.24
C ILE A 243 -10.18 -5.64 0.97
N ASP A 244 -11.27 -6.38 0.73
CA ASP A 244 -12.05 -7.01 1.81
C ASP A 244 -11.30 -8.22 2.35
N LEU A 245 -10.88 -8.15 3.61
CA LEU A 245 -10.13 -9.20 4.27
C LEU A 245 -11.00 -9.92 5.30
N ALA A 246 -10.85 -11.24 5.33
CA ALA A 246 -11.57 -12.08 6.26
C ALA A 246 -11.22 -11.73 7.72
N GLY A 247 -12.23 -11.66 8.58
CA GLY A 247 -12.06 -11.33 10.01
C GLY A 247 -12.01 -12.53 10.96
N HIS A 248 -12.21 -13.74 10.43
CA HIS A 248 -12.22 -14.96 11.24
C HIS A 248 -10.82 -15.60 11.24
N GLU A 249 -10.36 -16.11 12.39
CA GLU A 249 -9.00 -16.64 12.56
C GLU A 249 -8.63 -17.77 11.56
N LYS A 250 -9.60 -18.66 11.25
CA LYS A 250 -9.49 -19.70 10.21
C LYS A 250 -9.00 -19.17 8.85
N TYR A 251 -9.31 -17.92 8.53
CA TYR A 251 -8.95 -17.27 7.27
C TYR A 251 -7.81 -16.25 7.43
N LEU A 252 -7.12 -16.20 8.57
CA LEU A 252 -5.98 -15.28 8.76
C LEU A 252 -4.90 -15.43 7.66
N LYS A 253 -4.77 -16.62 7.05
CA LYS A 253 -3.88 -16.84 5.91
C LYS A 253 -4.22 -15.99 4.68
N THR A 254 -5.50 -15.74 4.42
CA THR A 254 -5.94 -14.90 3.31
C THR A 254 -5.81 -13.43 3.67
N THR A 255 -6.08 -13.04 4.92
CA THR A 255 -5.84 -11.68 5.43
C THR A 255 -4.37 -11.27 5.29
N VAL A 256 -3.43 -12.12 5.72
CA VAL A 256 -1.99 -11.80 5.63
C VAL A 256 -1.55 -11.68 4.18
N PHE A 257 -2.01 -12.58 3.30
CA PHE A 257 -1.77 -12.45 1.86
C PHE A 257 -2.34 -11.15 1.29
N GLY A 258 -3.54 -10.75 1.71
CA GLY A 258 -4.15 -9.48 1.35
C GLY A 258 -3.33 -8.27 1.77
N MET A 259 -2.77 -8.30 2.98
CA MET A 259 -1.94 -7.21 3.50
C MET A 259 -0.53 -7.17 2.90
N THR A 260 0.07 -8.33 2.58
CA THR A 260 1.44 -8.37 2.04
C THR A 260 1.49 -8.30 0.51
N GLY A 261 0.59 -9.01 -0.19
CA GLY A 261 0.61 -9.12 -1.65
C GLY A 261 -0.04 -7.94 -2.37
N HIS A 262 -1.23 -7.52 -1.91
CA HIS A 262 -1.96 -6.42 -2.57
C HIS A 262 -1.48 -5.02 -2.16
N LEU A 263 -0.44 -4.92 -1.31
CA LEU A 263 0.24 -3.68 -0.89
C LEU A 263 -0.73 -2.50 -0.66
N PRO A 264 -1.61 -2.58 0.35
CA PRO A 264 -2.54 -1.51 0.66
C PRO A 264 -1.79 -0.24 1.10
N ASP A 265 -2.24 0.91 0.61
CA ASP A 265 -1.74 2.23 1.04
C ASP A 265 -2.17 2.53 2.47
N PHE A 266 -3.40 2.14 2.82
CA PHE A 266 -4.01 2.37 4.13
C PHE A 266 -4.76 1.14 4.64
N CYS A 267 -4.93 1.08 5.95
CA CYS A 267 -5.68 0.04 6.62
C CYS A 267 -6.86 0.64 7.38
N MET A 268 -8.07 0.21 7.02
CA MET A 268 -9.31 0.52 7.73
C MET A 268 -9.56 -0.57 8.77
N LEU A 269 -9.31 -0.24 10.04
CA LEU A 269 -9.61 -1.13 11.17
C LEU A 269 -11.06 -0.95 11.61
N MET A 270 -11.87 -1.98 11.42
CA MET A 270 -13.28 -1.97 11.79
C MET A 270 -13.51 -2.60 13.16
N VAL A 271 -14.23 -1.86 14.01
CA VAL A 271 -14.59 -2.27 15.37
C VAL A 271 -16.08 -2.11 15.55
N GLY A 272 -16.78 -3.17 15.99
CA GLY A 272 -18.18 -3.04 16.38
C GLY A 272 -18.29 -2.31 17.71
N SER A 273 -19.11 -1.27 17.80
CA SER A 273 -19.32 -0.49 19.04
C SER A 273 -19.83 -1.33 20.22
N ASN A 274 -20.57 -2.41 19.94
CA ASN A 274 -21.13 -3.32 20.94
C ASN A 274 -20.14 -4.40 21.41
N ALA A 275 -19.24 -4.85 20.54
CA ALA A 275 -18.29 -5.92 20.83
C ALA A 275 -16.94 -5.38 21.34
N GLY A 276 -16.54 -4.19 20.91
CA GLY A 276 -15.25 -3.60 21.23
C GLY A 276 -14.06 -4.38 20.67
N ILE A 277 -12.92 -4.33 21.38
CA ILE A 277 -11.65 -4.90 20.91
C ILE A 277 -11.59 -6.40 21.27
N VAL A 278 -12.10 -7.23 20.37
CA VAL A 278 -12.16 -8.69 20.58
C VAL A 278 -11.47 -9.45 19.46
N GLY A 279 -11.00 -10.66 19.79
CA GLY A 279 -10.52 -11.65 18.83
C GLY A 279 -9.38 -11.13 17.98
N MET A 280 -9.62 -11.08 16.67
CA MET A 280 -8.59 -10.79 15.67
C MET A 280 -8.21 -9.32 15.56
N THR A 281 -8.91 -8.41 16.25
CA THR A 281 -8.66 -6.95 16.15
C THR A 281 -7.21 -6.58 16.46
N LYS A 282 -6.63 -7.16 17.53
CA LYS A 282 -5.23 -6.91 17.91
C LYS A 282 -4.24 -7.50 16.92
N GLU A 283 -4.54 -8.69 16.38
CA GLU A 283 -3.70 -9.35 15.38
C GLU A 283 -3.67 -8.54 14.08
N HIS A 284 -4.83 -8.08 13.60
CA HIS A 284 -4.93 -7.24 12.41
C HIS A 284 -4.23 -5.90 12.57
N LEU A 285 -4.40 -5.24 13.72
CA LEU A 285 -3.68 -4.01 14.01
C LEU A 285 -2.17 -4.24 14.08
N GLY A 286 -1.74 -5.30 14.77
CA GLY A 286 -0.32 -5.67 14.87
C GLY A 286 0.31 -5.93 13.50
N LEU A 287 -0.42 -6.57 12.60
CA LEU A 287 0.01 -6.82 11.23
C LEU A 287 0.13 -5.50 10.42
N ALA A 288 -0.85 -4.61 10.51
CA ALA A 288 -0.80 -3.31 9.82
C ALA A 288 0.39 -2.46 10.30
N LEU A 289 0.61 -2.43 11.62
CA LEU A 289 1.75 -1.74 12.22
C LEU A 289 3.09 -2.35 11.80
N ALA A 290 3.18 -3.68 11.77
CA ALA A 290 4.40 -4.37 11.36
C ALA A 290 4.76 -4.16 9.88
N LEU A 291 3.75 -4.00 9.02
CA LEU A 291 3.91 -3.70 7.61
C LEU A 291 4.05 -2.20 7.33
N ASN A 292 4.11 -1.35 8.38
CA ASN A 292 4.15 0.11 8.28
C ASN A 292 2.99 0.71 7.46
N VAL A 293 1.81 0.08 7.51
CA VAL A 293 0.59 0.58 6.86
C VAL A 293 -0.15 1.51 7.84
N PRO A 294 -0.47 2.77 7.49
CA PRO A 294 -1.18 3.68 8.36
C PRO A 294 -2.62 3.20 8.58
N VAL A 295 -3.10 3.36 9.80
CA VAL A 295 -4.38 2.80 10.24
C VAL A 295 -5.32 3.91 10.64
N PHE A 296 -6.54 3.88 10.11
CA PHE A 296 -7.67 4.61 10.66
C PHE A 296 -8.75 3.64 11.15
N VAL A 297 -9.48 4.02 12.17
CA VAL A 297 -10.47 3.17 12.83
C VAL A 297 -11.87 3.61 12.47
N VAL A 298 -12.73 2.65 12.16
CA VAL A 298 -14.16 2.87 11.94
C VAL A 298 -14.93 2.05 12.96
N VAL A 299 -15.60 2.74 13.86
CA VAL A 299 -16.50 2.17 14.88
C VAL A 299 -17.90 2.10 14.30
N THR A 300 -18.42 0.90 14.10
CA THR A 300 -19.73 0.65 13.47
C THR A 300 -20.83 0.35 14.48
N LYS A 301 -22.08 0.26 14.01
CA LYS A 301 -23.27 -0.16 14.78
C LYS A 301 -23.62 0.79 15.94
N ILE A 302 -23.28 2.07 15.81
CA ILE A 302 -23.56 3.08 16.85
C ILE A 302 -25.07 3.24 17.10
N ASP A 303 -25.89 2.89 16.11
CA ASP A 303 -27.36 2.87 16.19
C ASP A 303 -27.92 1.86 17.20
N MET A 304 -27.21 0.75 17.45
CA MET A 304 -27.66 -0.33 18.33
C MET A 304 -27.00 -0.28 19.72
N CYS A 305 -25.91 0.47 19.88
CA CYS A 305 -25.09 0.44 21.09
C CYS A 305 -25.50 1.52 22.09
N PRO A 306 -25.78 1.17 23.36
CA PRO A 306 -25.96 2.14 24.43
C PRO A 306 -24.75 3.08 24.57
N ALA A 307 -25.00 4.37 24.81
CA ALA A 307 -23.96 5.40 24.83
C ALA A 307 -22.84 5.14 25.85
N ASN A 308 -23.16 4.55 27.01
CA ASN A 308 -22.18 4.17 28.02
C ASN A 308 -21.17 3.12 27.49
N ILE A 309 -21.65 2.08 26.81
CA ILE A 309 -20.81 1.02 26.25
C ILE A 309 -19.95 1.54 25.09
N LEU A 310 -20.51 2.41 24.25
CA LEU A 310 -19.78 3.07 23.19
C LEU A 310 -18.61 3.90 23.77
N GLN A 311 -18.85 4.68 24.81
CA GLN A 311 -17.80 5.49 25.46
C GLN A 311 -16.71 4.62 26.10
N GLU A 312 -17.06 3.50 26.73
CA GLU A 312 -16.08 2.54 27.25
C GLU A 312 -15.23 1.92 26.14
N THR A 313 -15.86 1.56 25.03
CA THR A 313 -15.19 1.01 23.85
C THR A 313 -14.21 2.02 23.25
N LEU A 314 -14.61 3.28 23.11
CA LEU A 314 -13.73 4.36 22.64
C LEU A 314 -12.54 4.59 23.60
N LYS A 315 -12.77 4.60 24.92
CA LYS A 315 -11.70 4.70 25.92
C LYS A 315 -10.72 3.53 25.84
N LEU A 316 -11.21 2.31 25.59
CA LEU A 316 -10.36 1.14 25.41
C LEU A 316 -9.54 1.24 24.12
N LEU A 317 -10.16 1.66 23.03
CA LEU A 317 -9.51 1.87 21.73
C LEU A 317 -8.41 2.92 21.83
N GLN A 318 -8.68 4.06 22.45
CA GLN A 318 -7.69 5.11 22.67
C GLN A 318 -6.51 4.62 23.51
N ARG A 319 -6.77 3.87 24.59
CA ARG A 319 -5.70 3.26 25.41
C ARG A 319 -4.84 2.29 24.60
N LEU A 320 -5.46 1.47 23.76
CA LEU A 320 -4.75 0.52 22.91
C LEU A 320 -3.89 1.21 21.86
N LEU A 321 -4.41 2.25 21.19
CA LEU A 321 -3.67 3.02 20.19
C LEU A 321 -2.48 3.79 20.81
N LYS A 322 -2.64 4.30 22.03
CA LYS A 322 -1.57 4.98 22.79
C LYS A 322 -0.55 4.03 23.42
N SER A 323 -0.83 2.72 23.43
CA SER A 323 0.06 1.72 24.06
C SER A 323 1.45 1.73 23.43
N PRO A 324 2.51 1.32 24.16
CA PRO A 324 3.89 1.37 23.68
C PRO A 324 4.15 0.53 22.42
N GLY A 325 3.28 -0.44 22.12
CA GLY A 325 3.33 -1.24 20.90
C GLY A 325 2.73 -0.57 19.66
N CYS A 326 1.82 0.40 19.83
CA CYS A 326 1.16 1.10 18.72
C CYS A 326 1.69 2.53 18.51
N ARG A 327 1.92 3.27 19.60
CA ARG A 327 2.43 4.66 19.61
C ARG A 327 1.66 5.60 18.67
N LYS A 328 0.36 5.42 18.56
CA LYS A 328 -0.52 6.26 17.73
C LYS A 328 -1.21 7.34 18.57
N ILE A 329 -1.55 8.45 17.92
CA ILE A 329 -2.32 9.57 18.47
C ILE A 329 -3.75 9.43 17.95
N PRO A 330 -4.69 8.94 18.77
CA PRO A 330 -6.08 8.81 18.34
C PRO A 330 -6.76 10.18 18.23
N VAL A 331 -7.43 10.45 17.10
CA VAL A 331 -8.22 11.67 16.86
C VAL A 331 -9.65 11.26 16.55
N LEU A 332 -10.61 11.72 17.34
CA LEU A 332 -12.02 11.45 17.09
C LEU A 332 -12.54 12.45 16.06
N VAL A 333 -13.05 11.96 14.94
CA VAL A 333 -13.56 12.80 13.86
C VAL A 333 -15.06 13.02 14.08
N GLN A 334 -15.46 14.27 14.30
CA GLN A 334 -16.85 14.67 14.51
C GLN A 334 -17.34 15.62 13.40
N ASN A 335 -16.41 16.38 12.80
CA ASN A 335 -16.75 17.48 11.90
C ASN A 335 -16.01 17.35 10.57
N LYS A 336 -16.45 18.10 9.55
CA LYS A 336 -15.70 18.25 8.29
C LYS A 336 -14.30 18.85 8.51
N ASP A 337 -14.16 19.75 9.48
CA ASP A 337 -12.87 20.35 9.82
C ASP A 337 -11.87 19.33 10.35
N ASP A 338 -12.32 18.42 11.20
CA ASP A 338 -11.51 17.32 11.72
C ASP A 338 -11.06 16.43 10.57
N VAL A 339 -11.93 16.14 9.60
CA VAL A 339 -11.60 15.31 8.43
C VAL A 339 -10.43 15.92 7.66
N ILE A 340 -10.47 17.22 7.39
CA ILE A 340 -9.42 17.91 6.59
C ILE A 340 -8.09 17.92 7.35
N VAL A 341 -8.10 18.30 8.63
CA VAL A 341 -6.89 18.32 9.48
C VAL A 341 -6.29 16.93 9.62
N THR A 342 -7.17 15.94 9.77
CA THR A 342 -6.77 14.55 9.92
C THR A 342 -6.17 14.03 8.61
N ALA A 343 -6.83 14.27 7.46
CA ALA A 343 -6.36 13.81 6.16
C ALA A 343 -5.00 14.42 5.80
N SER A 344 -4.81 15.73 6.04
CA SER A 344 -3.53 16.41 5.76
C SER A 344 -2.38 15.87 6.60
N ASN A 345 -2.64 15.47 7.85
CA ASN A 345 -1.63 14.98 8.78
C ASN A 345 -1.53 13.45 8.82
N PHE A 346 -2.38 12.72 8.09
CA PHE A 346 -2.40 11.26 8.17
C PHE A 346 -1.12 10.63 7.61
N SER A 347 -0.46 11.32 6.66
CA SER A 347 0.85 10.94 6.13
C SER A 347 1.96 10.89 7.20
N SER A 348 1.78 11.55 8.36
CA SER A 348 2.74 11.52 9.48
C SER A 348 2.85 10.17 10.20
N GLU A 349 2.05 9.17 9.78
CA GLU A 349 1.92 7.80 10.32
C GLU A 349 1.51 7.69 11.80
N ARG A 350 1.71 8.73 12.63
CA ARG A 350 1.41 8.70 14.06
C ARG A 350 -0.05 8.96 14.36
N MET A 351 -0.72 9.78 13.55
CA MET A 351 -2.15 10.05 13.74
C MET A 351 -3.00 8.84 13.37
N CYS A 352 -4.01 8.56 14.19
CA CYS A 352 -4.99 7.50 13.96
C CYS A 352 -6.41 8.06 14.08
N PRO A 353 -7.05 8.37 12.94
CA PRO A 353 -8.42 8.88 12.91
C PRO A 353 -9.40 7.82 13.41
N ILE A 354 -10.45 8.24 14.12
CA ILE A 354 -11.53 7.38 14.58
C ILE A 354 -12.85 7.96 14.09
N PHE A 355 -13.54 7.21 13.22
CA PHE A 355 -14.87 7.53 12.72
C PHE A 355 -15.91 6.69 13.47
N GLN A 356 -17.03 7.31 13.82
CA GLN A 356 -18.19 6.63 14.41
C GLN A 356 -19.30 6.63 13.37
N ILE A 357 -19.73 5.46 12.89
CA ILE A 357 -20.71 5.38 11.80
C ILE A 357 -21.82 4.37 12.08
N SER A 358 -22.95 4.55 11.39
CA SER A 358 -23.98 3.52 11.25
C SER A 358 -24.22 3.19 9.79
N ASN A 359 -24.20 1.89 9.48
CA ASN A 359 -24.58 1.39 8.16
C ASN A 359 -26.10 1.40 7.93
N VAL A 360 -26.90 1.53 9.00
CA VAL A 360 -28.37 1.46 8.96
C VAL A 360 -28.96 2.87 8.87
N THR A 361 -28.51 3.79 9.72
CA THR A 361 -29.02 5.17 9.73
C THR A 361 -28.27 6.08 8.75
N GLY A 362 -27.07 5.69 8.33
CA GLY A 362 -26.18 6.51 7.49
C GLY A 362 -25.42 7.59 8.27
N GLU A 363 -25.54 7.61 9.60
CA GLU A 363 -24.87 8.60 10.47
C GLU A 363 -23.35 8.62 10.23
N ASN A 364 -22.81 9.83 10.03
CA ASN A 364 -21.40 10.15 9.75
C ASN A 364 -20.76 9.44 8.54
N MET A 365 -21.56 8.82 7.68
CA MET A 365 -21.06 8.17 6.46
C MET A 365 -20.39 9.17 5.51
N ASP A 366 -20.92 10.40 5.45
CA ASP A 366 -20.39 11.45 4.58
C ASP A 366 -19.01 11.95 5.04
N LEU A 367 -18.74 11.96 6.36
CA LEU A 367 -17.41 12.27 6.90
C LEU A 367 -16.39 11.22 6.48
N LEU A 368 -16.76 9.94 6.52
CA LEU A 368 -15.91 8.85 6.07
C LEU A 368 -15.65 8.93 4.56
N LYS A 369 -16.68 9.19 3.74
CA LYS A 369 -16.52 9.38 2.29
C LYS A 369 -15.62 10.56 1.97
N MET A 370 -15.79 11.68 2.65
CA MET A 370 -14.93 12.86 2.51
C MET A 370 -13.49 12.53 2.87
N PHE A 371 -13.26 11.83 3.99
CA PHE A 371 -11.92 11.40 4.38
C PHE A 371 -11.27 10.50 3.33
N LEU A 372 -12.00 9.49 2.83
CA LEU A 372 -11.52 8.59 1.78
C LEU A 372 -11.18 9.35 0.48
N ASN A 373 -11.95 10.37 0.10
CA ASN A 373 -11.65 11.22 -1.05
C ASN A 373 -10.35 12.02 -0.87
N LEU A 374 -9.99 12.39 0.37
CA LEU A 374 -8.78 13.17 0.67
C LEU A 374 -7.53 12.31 0.89
N LEU A 375 -7.62 10.98 0.92
CA LEU A 375 -6.47 10.10 1.09
C LEU A 375 -5.59 10.07 -0.15
N SER A 376 -4.34 10.55 -0.10
CA SER A 376 -3.40 10.42 -1.22
C SER A 376 -2.71 9.04 -1.24
N SER A 377 -2.33 8.55 -2.43
CA SER A 377 -1.52 7.31 -2.53
C SER A 377 -0.17 7.49 -1.84
N ARG A 378 0.41 6.39 -1.32
CA ARG A 378 1.72 6.41 -0.64
C ARG A 378 2.87 5.98 -1.51
N THR A 379 2.59 5.35 -2.66
CA THR A 379 3.61 4.81 -3.53
C THR A 379 4.11 5.90 -4.47
N THR A 380 5.23 6.52 -4.13
CA THR A 380 6.00 7.35 -5.06
C THR A 380 6.70 6.44 -6.07
N PHE A 381 6.63 6.79 -7.36
CA PHE A 381 7.31 6.04 -8.40
C PHE A 381 8.03 6.99 -9.34
N SER A 382 9.26 6.64 -9.68
CA SER A 382 9.94 7.25 -10.82
C SER A 382 9.58 6.48 -12.09
N ASN A 383 9.21 7.20 -13.14
CA ASN A 383 8.93 6.60 -14.45
C ASN A 383 10.21 6.06 -15.13
N ASP A 384 11.38 6.55 -14.71
CA ASP A 384 12.67 6.19 -15.31
C ASP A 384 13.25 4.88 -14.73
N GLU A 385 12.66 4.39 -13.64
CA GLU A 385 13.06 3.12 -13.05
C GLU A 385 12.68 1.93 -13.95
N PRO A 386 13.48 0.86 -13.94
CA PRO A 386 13.15 -0.34 -14.67
C PRO A 386 11.89 -1.00 -14.09
N ALA A 387 10.99 -1.41 -14.99
CA ALA A 387 9.70 -1.98 -14.63
C ALA A 387 9.80 -3.25 -13.78
N GLU A 388 8.96 -3.31 -12.75
CA GLU A 388 8.81 -4.48 -11.89
C GLU A 388 7.34 -4.65 -11.50
N PHE A 389 6.82 -5.85 -11.76
CA PHE A 389 5.44 -6.21 -11.51
C PHE A 389 5.35 -7.50 -10.72
N GLN A 390 4.62 -7.45 -9.60
CA GLN A 390 4.43 -8.58 -8.72
C GLN A 390 3.11 -9.29 -9.03
N ILE A 391 3.13 -10.62 -9.15
CA ILE A 391 1.95 -11.42 -9.49
C ILE A 391 1.25 -11.94 -8.22
N ASP A 392 0.00 -11.50 -8.05
CA ASP A 392 -0.89 -11.89 -6.95
C ASP A 392 -1.84 -13.02 -7.33
N ASP A 393 -2.32 -13.01 -8.58
CA ASP A 393 -3.31 -13.97 -9.04
C ASP A 393 -3.19 -14.31 -10.53
N THR A 394 -3.75 -15.46 -10.92
CA THR A 394 -3.75 -15.93 -12.30
C THR A 394 -5.12 -16.43 -12.73
N TYR A 395 -5.57 -15.95 -13.88
CA TYR A 395 -6.86 -16.24 -14.49
C TYR A 395 -6.67 -16.91 -15.85
N SER A 396 -7.63 -17.75 -16.23
CA SER A 396 -7.74 -18.29 -17.58
C SER A 396 -9.02 -17.74 -18.18
N VAL A 397 -8.88 -16.81 -19.11
CA VAL A 397 -10.02 -16.12 -19.72
C VAL A 397 -10.28 -16.72 -21.10
N PRO A 398 -11.50 -17.23 -21.39
CA PRO A 398 -11.86 -17.76 -22.70
C PRO A 398 -11.55 -16.76 -23.82
N GLY A 399 -10.91 -17.22 -24.91
CA GLY A 399 -10.53 -16.38 -26.06
C GLY A 399 -9.30 -15.48 -25.85
N VAL A 400 -9.00 -15.07 -24.61
CA VAL A 400 -7.84 -14.21 -24.31
C VAL A 400 -6.59 -15.04 -23.99
N GLY A 401 -6.74 -16.09 -23.17
CA GLY A 401 -5.67 -16.96 -22.69
C GLY A 401 -5.34 -16.76 -21.21
N THR A 402 -4.06 -16.91 -20.86
CA THR A 402 -3.56 -16.73 -19.49
C THR A 402 -3.44 -15.24 -19.17
N VAL A 403 -4.11 -14.81 -18.10
CA VAL A 403 -4.06 -13.45 -17.57
C VAL A 403 -3.47 -13.48 -16.17
N VAL A 404 -2.50 -12.61 -15.89
CA VAL A 404 -1.93 -12.43 -14.55
C VAL A 404 -2.40 -11.11 -13.99
N SER A 405 -2.61 -11.04 -12.67
CA SER A 405 -3.01 -9.83 -11.97
C SER A 405 -2.11 -9.59 -10.77
N GLY A 406 -1.90 -8.33 -10.46
CA GLY A 406 -1.13 -7.89 -9.31
C GLY A 406 -0.78 -6.41 -9.39
N THR A 407 0.37 -6.05 -8.83
CA THR A 407 0.75 -4.65 -8.61
C THR A 407 2.08 -4.33 -9.27
N THR A 408 2.12 -3.23 -10.02
CA THR A 408 3.37 -2.68 -10.54
C THR A 408 4.07 -1.96 -9.41
N LEU A 409 5.23 -2.44 -9.00
CA LEU A 409 5.98 -1.86 -7.89
C LEU A 409 6.71 -0.59 -8.32
N ARG A 410 7.32 -0.60 -9.50
CA ARG A 410 8.08 0.52 -10.07
C ARG A 410 8.17 0.47 -11.59
N GLY A 411 8.56 1.59 -12.17
CA GLY A 411 8.73 1.78 -13.61
C GLY A 411 7.41 1.82 -14.38
N LEU A 412 7.53 1.72 -15.70
CA LEU A 412 6.42 1.82 -16.64
C LEU A 412 6.33 0.55 -17.49
N ILE A 413 5.14 -0.04 -17.60
CA ILE A 413 4.86 -1.19 -18.47
C ILE A 413 3.86 -0.79 -19.53
N ARG A 414 4.23 -0.93 -20.81
CA ARG A 414 3.40 -0.60 -21.96
C ARG A 414 2.93 -1.85 -22.70
N LEU A 415 1.87 -1.66 -23.49
CA LEU A 415 1.36 -2.70 -24.37
C LEU A 415 2.44 -3.10 -25.38
N ASN A 416 2.59 -4.41 -25.62
CA ASN A 416 3.65 -5.04 -26.42
C ASN A 416 5.05 -5.07 -25.80
N ASP A 417 5.25 -4.58 -24.58
CA ASP A 417 6.54 -4.72 -23.90
C ASP A 417 6.87 -6.20 -23.68
N THR A 418 8.18 -6.50 -23.76
CA THR A 418 8.73 -7.82 -23.44
C THR A 418 9.44 -7.75 -22.10
N LEU A 419 8.90 -8.48 -21.12
CA LEU A 419 9.42 -8.57 -19.76
C LEU A 419 9.92 -9.98 -19.48
N LEU A 420 10.68 -10.14 -18.40
CA LEU A 420 11.13 -11.43 -17.90
C LEU A 420 10.17 -11.93 -16.81
N LEU A 421 9.52 -13.06 -17.03
CA LEU A 421 8.64 -13.72 -16.08
C LEU A 421 9.41 -14.81 -15.31
N GLY A 422 9.36 -14.78 -13.99
CA GLY A 422 10.00 -15.79 -13.15
C GLY A 422 10.00 -15.39 -11.67
N PRO A 423 10.74 -16.09 -10.80
CA PRO A 423 11.50 -17.30 -11.11
C PRO A 423 10.58 -18.53 -11.24
N ASP A 424 10.88 -19.37 -12.23
CA ASP A 424 10.32 -20.71 -12.30
C ASP A 424 10.87 -21.61 -11.17
N PRO A 425 10.40 -22.86 -11.00
CA PRO A 425 10.92 -23.75 -9.97
C PRO A 425 12.44 -24.03 -10.06
N LEU A 426 13.06 -23.79 -11.21
CA LEU A 426 14.50 -23.94 -11.45
C LEU A 426 15.27 -22.62 -11.22
N GLY A 427 14.58 -21.51 -10.93
CA GLY A 427 15.19 -20.19 -10.76
C GLY A 427 15.41 -19.42 -12.07
N THR A 428 14.85 -19.88 -13.18
CA THR A 428 15.01 -19.26 -14.51
C THR A 428 13.91 -18.23 -14.76
N PHE A 429 14.26 -17.21 -15.55
CA PHE A 429 13.33 -16.21 -16.03
C PHE A 429 13.14 -16.35 -17.55
N ILE A 430 11.89 -16.33 -18.00
CA ILE A 430 11.51 -16.49 -19.41
C ILE A 430 11.00 -15.18 -20.00
N PRO A 431 11.39 -14.80 -21.23
CA PRO A 431 10.86 -13.62 -21.88
C PRO A 431 9.38 -13.83 -22.22
N ILE A 432 8.54 -12.85 -21.88
CA ILE A 432 7.11 -12.85 -22.12
C ILE A 432 6.67 -11.49 -22.67
N ALA A 433 5.84 -11.50 -23.71
CA ALA A 433 5.26 -10.29 -24.29
C ALA A 433 3.86 -10.02 -23.73
N VAL A 434 3.60 -8.75 -23.41
CA VAL A 434 2.30 -8.25 -22.96
C VAL A 434 1.36 -8.08 -24.15
N LYS A 435 0.24 -8.82 -24.18
CA LYS A 435 -0.75 -8.76 -25.26
C LYS A 435 -1.77 -7.64 -25.05
N SER A 436 -2.27 -7.50 -23.83
CA SER A 436 -3.22 -6.45 -23.45
C SER A 436 -3.13 -6.17 -21.96
N ILE A 437 -3.56 -4.96 -21.58
CA ILE A 437 -3.48 -4.47 -20.22
C ILE A 437 -4.85 -3.95 -19.80
N HIS A 438 -5.29 -4.31 -18.60
CA HIS A 438 -6.53 -3.81 -18.02
C HIS A 438 -6.31 -3.35 -16.59
N ARG A 439 -6.87 -2.20 -16.22
CA ARG A 439 -6.97 -1.71 -14.85
C ARG A 439 -8.44 -1.71 -14.44
N LYS A 440 -8.80 -2.49 -13.42
CA LYS A 440 -10.19 -2.63 -12.94
C LYS A 440 -11.23 -2.89 -14.05
N ARG A 441 -10.87 -3.73 -15.03
CA ARG A 441 -11.66 -4.08 -16.23
C ARG A 441 -11.69 -3.00 -17.34
N MET A 442 -11.14 -1.82 -17.11
CA MET A 442 -10.93 -0.82 -18.15
C MET A 442 -9.65 -1.16 -18.94
N PRO A 443 -9.68 -1.18 -20.29
CA PRO A 443 -8.48 -1.36 -21.10
C PRO A 443 -7.59 -0.11 -21.03
N VAL A 444 -6.28 -0.31 -20.84
CA VAL A 444 -5.30 0.80 -20.79
C VAL A 444 -4.09 0.48 -21.66
N ARG A 445 -3.34 1.53 -22.05
CA ARG A 445 -2.14 1.40 -22.89
C ARG A 445 -0.86 1.19 -22.10
N GLU A 446 -0.83 1.71 -20.87
CA GLU A 446 0.33 1.64 -19.98
C GLU A 446 -0.09 1.59 -18.53
N VAL A 447 0.81 1.10 -17.67
CA VAL A 447 0.63 1.00 -16.22
C VAL A 447 1.91 1.49 -15.55
N ARG A 448 1.75 2.38 -14.58
CA ARG A 448 2.83 2.98 -13.80
C ARG A 448 3.05 2.25 -12.48
N GLY A 449 4.20 2.50 -11.84
CA GLY A 449 4.45 2.09 -10.47
C GLY A 449 3.31 2.48 -9.54
N GLY A 450 3.08 1.69 -8.50
CA GLY A 450 1.97 1.87 -7.57
C GLY A 450 0.59 1.45 -8.09
N GLN A 451 0.38 1.19 -9.38
CA GLN A 451 -0.93 0.84 -9.91
C GLN A 451 -1.20 -0.68 -9.93
N THR A 452 -2.46 -1.08 -9.76
CA THR A 452 -2.86 -2.48 -9.95
C THR A 452 -3.31 -2.73 -11.38
N ALA A 453 -2.89 -3.87 -11.95
CA ALA A 453 -3.21 -4.20 -13.34
C ALA A 453 -3.36 -5.70 -13.57
N SER A 454 -3.99 -6.01 -14.70
CA SER A 454 -4.11 -7.36 -15.24
C SER A 454 -3.51 -7.40 -16.64
N PHE A 455 -2.56 -8.31 -16.85
CA PHE A 455 -1.84 -8.49 -18.10
C PHE A 455 -2.23 -9.80 -18.76
N ALA A 456 -2.69 -9.74 -20.01
CA ALA A 456 -2.82 -10.93 -20.84
C ALA A 456 -1.45 -11.29 -21.43
N LEU A 457 -0.99 -12.52 -21.20
CA LEU A 457 0.33 -12.98 -21.59
C LEU A 457 0.28 -13.86 -22.85
N LYS A 458 1.26 -13.68 -23.73
CA LYS A 458 1.33 -14.40 -25.01
C LYS A 458 1.97 -15.79 -24.86
N LYS A 459 1.31 -16.84 -25.37
CA LYS A 459 1.88 -18.20 -25.53
C LYS A 459 2.38 -18.87 -24.23
N ILE A 460 1.75 -18.60 -23.08
CA ILE A 460 2.09 -19.25 -21.80
C ILE A 460 0.89 -19.98 -21.21
N LYS A 461 1.12 -21.16 -20.62
CA LYS A 461 0.09 -21.94 -19.93
C LYS A 461 -0.08 -21.41 -18.51
N ARG A 462 -1.31 -21.35 -18.02
CA ARG A 462 -1.60 -20.96 -16.63
C ARG A 462 -0.84 -21.81 -15.60
N SER A 463 -0.65 -23.10 -15.88
CA SER A 463 0.02 -24.04 -14.95
C SER A 463 1.50 -23.74 -14.71
N SER A 464 2.17 -22.99 -15.59
CA SER A 464 3.57 -22.61 -15.39
C SER A 464 3.72 -21.34 -14.55
N ILE A 465 2.61 -20.66 -14.21
CA ILE A 465 2.62 -19.43 -13.44
C ILE A 465 2.06 -19.69 -12.05
N ARG A 466 2.77 -19.24 -11.03
CA ARG A 466 2.36 -19.31 -9.62
C ARG A 466 2.35 -17.92 -8.99
N LYS A 467 1.57 -17.78 -7.92
CA LYS A 467 1.61 -16.59 -7.06
C LYS A 467 3.00 -16.42 -6.47
N GLY A 468 3.47 -15.17 -6.37
CA GLY A 468 4.82 -14.84 -5.90
C GLY A 468 5.87 -14.76 -7.02
N MET A 469 5.55 -15.17 -8.25
CA MET A 469 6.36 -14.80 -9.42
C MET A 469 6.27 -13.31 -9.71
N VAL A 470 7.24 -12.80 -10.46
CA VAL A 470 7.33 -11.41 -10.89
C VAL A 470 7.50 -11.33 -12.41
N MET A 471 7.12 -10.19 -12.98
CA MET A 471 7.48 -9.76 -14.32
C MET A 471 8.37 -8.53 -14.21
N VAL A 472 9.59 -8.62 -14.72
CA VAL A 472 10.61 -7.58 -14.52
C VAL A 472 11.28 -7.19 -15.82
N SER A 473 11.76 -5.94 -15.89
CA SER A 473 12.53 -5.47 -17.03
C SER A 473 13.82 -6.29 -17.19
N PRO A 474 14.21 -6.67 -18.41
CA PRO A 474 15.50 -7.31 -18.67
C PRO A 474 16.70 -6.51 -18.14
N LYS A 475 16.57 -5.18 -18.04
CA LYS A 475 17.60 -4.27 -17.52
C LYS A 475 17.99 -4.57 -16.07
N LEU A 476 17.09 -5.15 -15.27
CA LEU A 476 17.33 -5.48 -13.86
C LEU A 476 18.21 -6.72 -13.66
N MET A 477 18.43 -7.54 -14.70
CA MET A 477 19.14 -8.81 -14.62
C MET A 477 18.70 -9.64 -13.39
N PRO A 478 17.41 -10.01 -13.31
CA PRO A 478 16.83 -10.56 -12.09
C PRO A 478 17.47 -11.90 -11.72
N GLN A 479 17.59 -12.15 -10.41
CA GLN A 479 18.19 -13.36 -9.89
C GLN A 479 17.30 -14.04 -8.86
N ALA A 480 17.22 -15.36 -8.94
CA ALA A 480 16.47 -16.17 -8.01
C ALA A 480 17.30 -16.44 -6.74
N THR A 481 16.67 -16.33 -5.58
CA THR A 481 17.31 -16.41 -4.27
C THR A 481 16.72 -17.57 -3.47
N TRP A 482 17.59 -18.43 -2.94
CA TRP A 482 17.22 -19.50 -1.99
C TRP A 482 17.43 -19.08 -0.54
N GLU A 483 18.46 -18.27 -0.30
CA GLU A 483 18.98 -17.94 1.02
C GLU A 483 19.00 -16.42 1.19
N PHE A 484 18.52 -15.93 2.33
CA PHE A 484 18.45 -14.50 2.59
C PHE A 484 18.57 -14.21 4.09
N GLU A 485 19.13 -13.05 4.43
CA GLU A 485 19.21 -12.54 5.78
C GLU A 485 18.10 -11.52 6.02
N ALA A 486 17.51 -11.57 7.21
CA ALA A 486 16.53 -10.59 7.62
C ALA A 486 16.66 -10.26 9.11
N GLU A 487 16.42 -9.00 9.45
CA GLU A 487 16.20 -8.59 10.83
C GLU A 487 14.75 -8.88 11.20
N ILE A 488 14.53 -9.68 12.25
CA ILE A 488 13.20 -10.02 12.73
C ILE A 488 12.98 -9.52 14.16
N LEU A 489 11.75 -9.15 14.45
CA LEU A 489 11.19 -8.89 15.78
C LEU A 489 10.15 -9.97 16.09
N VAL A 490 10.36 -10.69 17.18
CA VAL A 490 9.39 -11.70 17.65
C VAL A 490 8.27 -11.00 18.41
N LEU A 491 7.03 -11.10 17.91
CA LEU A 491 5.86 -10.42 18.48
C LEU A 491 5.24 -11.19 19.64
N HIS A 492 4.93 -12.46 19.41
CA HIS A 492 4.38 -13.34 20.43
C HIS A 492 4.59 -14.80 20.03
N HIS A 493 5.48 -15.48 20.74
CA HIS A 493 5.70 -16.90 20.59
C HIS A 493 5.71 -17.60 21.95
N PRO A 494 4.87 -18.63 22.17
CA PRO A 494 4.86 -19.39 23.42
C PRO A 494 6.13 -20.22 23.66
N THR A 495 6.93 -20.46 22.63
CA THR A 495 8.12 -21.31 22.66
C THR A 495 9.29 -20.57 22.05
N THR A 496 10.49 -21.10 22.28
CA THR A 496 11.73 -20.57 21.76
C THR A 496 11.90 -20.87 20.28
N ILE A 497 12.34 -19.88 19.49
CA ILE A 497 12.82 -20.11 18.12
C ILE A 497 14.31 -20.45 18.19
N SER A 498 14.70 -21.57 17.58
CA SER A 498 16.07 -22.08 17.52
C SER A 498 16.50 -22.33 16.06
N PRO A 499 17.79 -22.62 15.78
CA PRO A 499 18.20 -22.99 14.44
C PRO A 499 17.47 -24.25 13.99
N ARG A 500 17.25 -24.39 12.68
CA ARG A 500 16.41 -25.40 12.01
C ARG A 500 14.91 -25.26 12.23
N TYR A 501 14.45 -24.27 12.98
CA TYR A 501 13.03 -23.97 13.07
C TYR A 501 12.49 -23.59 11.67
N GLN A 502 11.32 -24.13 11.34
CA GLN A 502 10.66 -23.93 10.04
C GLN A 502 9.33 -23.25 10.24
N ALA A 503 9.06 -22.20 9.46
CA ALA A 503 7.70 -21.66 9.40
C ALA A 503 7.40 -21.00 8.07
N MET A 504 6.15 -20.58 7.93
CA MET A 504 5.66 -19.95 6.72
C MET A 504 6.10 -18.50 6.68
N VAL A 505 6.87 -18.14 5.65
CA VAL A 505 7.25 -16.77 5.33
C VAL A 505 6.27 -16.22 4.30
N HIS A 506 5.73 -15.05 4.61
CA HIS A 506 5.01 -14.20 3.68
C HIS A 506 5.87 -12.98 3.36
N CYS A 507 6.18 -12.77 2.09
CA CYS A 507 6.97 -11.62 1.61
C CYS A 507 6.36 -11.14 0.30
N GLY A 508 5.71 -9.98 0.31
CA GLY A 508 4.84 -9.59 -0.81
C GLY A 508 3.80 -10.69 -1.10
N SER A 509 3.77 -11.17 -2.33
CA SER A 509 2.88 -12.24 -2.81
C SER A 509 3.47 -13.64 -2.67
N ILE A 510 4.73 -13.75 -2.20
CA ILE A 510 5.39 -15.02 -1.92
C ILE A 510 4.82 -15.61 -0.63
N ARG A 511 4.48 -16.90 -0.68
CA ARG A 511 4.07 -17.68 0.49
C ARG A 511 4.74 -19.04 0.48
N GLN A 512 5.81 -19.18 1.24
CA GLN A 512 6.58 -20.41 1.27
C GLN A 512 7.18 -20.69 2.65
N THR A 513 7.37 -21.97 2.96
CA THR A 513 8.11 -22.38 4.15
C THR A 513 9.59 -22.06 3.98
N ALA A 514 10.18 -21.43 5.00
CA ALA A 514 11.60 -21.23 5.11
C ALA A 514 12.13 -21.85 6.42
N THR A 515 13.36 -22.33 6.37
CA THR A 515 14.11 -22.87 7.50
C THR A 515 15.11 -21.83 7.98
N ILE A 516 15.23 -21.67 9.29
CA ILE A 516 16.29 -20.86 9.89
C ILE A 516 17.59 -21.68 9.87
N LEU A 517 18.59 -21.21 9.14
CA LEU A 517 19.90 -21.86 9.08
C LEU A 517 20.76 -21.45 10.27
N SER A 518 20.89 -20.15 10.48
CA SER A 518 21.67 -19.55 11.57
C SER A 518 21.00 -18.27 12.04
N MET A 519 21.37 -17.83 13.24
CA MET A 519 20.91 -16.58 13.84
C MET A 519 21.97 -16.06 14.80
N ASN A 520 21.95 -14.75 15.05
CA ASN A 520 22.94 -14.08 15.90
C ASN A 520 22.78 -14.36 17.42
N LYS A 521 21.67 -14.97 17.83
CA LYS A 521 21.38 -15.39 19.21
C LYS A 521 21.06 -16.87 19.22
N ASP A 522 21.41 -17.59 20.28
CA ASP A 522 21.13 -19.04 20.37
C ASP A 522 19.64 -19.38 20.45
N CYS A 523 18.85 -18.46 20.99
CA CYS A 523 17.42 -18.59 21.17
C CYS A 523 16.72 -17.23 21.06
N LEU A 524 15.54 -17.21 20.41
CA LEU A 524 14.69 -16.01 20.35
C LEU A 524 13.39 -16.25 21.11
N ARG A 525 13.01 -15.25 21.91
CA ARG A 525 11.77 -15.20 22.68
C ARG A 525 10.96 -13.97 22.29
N THR A 526 9.74 -13.88 22.82
CA THR A 526 8.86 -12.72 22.61
C THR A 526 9.55 -11.40 22.97
N GLY A 527 9.55 -10.45 22.04
CA GLY A 527 10.19 -9.15 22.18
C GLY A 527 11.63 -9.09 21.65
N ASP A 528 12.26 -10.23 21.35
CA ASP A 528 13.63 -10.24 20.83
C ASP A 528 13.71 -9.71 19.40
N LYS A 529 14.71 -8.88 19.17
CA LYS A 529 15.24 -8.55 17.85
C LYS A 529 16.48 -9.39 17.55
N ALA A 530 16.59 -9.86 16.32
CA ALA A 530 17.70 -10.67 15.84
C ALA A 530 17.85 -10.65 14.33
N THR A 531 19.09 -10.81 13.86
CA THR A 531 19.38 -11.06 12.45
C THR A 531 19.41 -12.57 12.23
N VAL A 532 18.62 -13.03 11.27
CA VAL A 532 18.36 -14.45 11.02
C VAL A 532 18.60 -14.76 9.55
N HIS A 533 19.32 -15.85 9.30
CA HIS A 533 19.58 -16.38 7.97
C HIS A 533 18.56 -17.46 7.64
N PHE A 534 17.76 -17.21 6.61
CA PHE A 534 16.69 -18.07 6.14
C PHE A 534 17.07 -18.79 4.86
N ARG A 535 16.52 -20.00 4.69
CA ARG A 535 16.53 -20.73 3.43
C ARG A 535 15.13 -21.20 3.05
N PHE A 536 14.72 -20.87 1.84
CA PHE A 536 13.51 -21.39 1.23
C PHE A 536 13.60 -22.90 0.97
N ILE A 537 12.50 -23.63 1.23
CA ILE A 537 12.51 -25.11 1.13
C ILE A 537 12.19 -25.60 -0.28
N LYS A 538 11.23 -24.96 -0.98
CA LYS A 538 10.60 -25.56 -2.17
C LYS A 538 11.07 -24.96 -3.49
N THR A 539 11.00 -23.65 -3.65
CA THR A 539 11.40 -22.94 -4.87
C THR A 539 12.23 -21.70 -4.53
N PRO A 540 13.17 -21.28 -5.40
CA PRO A 540 13.83 -20.00 -5.24
C PRO A 540 12.85 -18.87 -5.57
N GLU A 541 13.04 -17.72 -4.95
CA GLU A 541 12.14 -16.57 -5.08
C GLU A 541 12.92 -15.32 -5.48
N TYR A 542 12.23 -14.34 -6.06
CA TYR A 542 12.80 -13.02 -6.31
C TYR A 542 12.54 -12.13 -5.11
N LEU A 543 13.61 -11.61 -4.49
CA LEU A 543 13.56 -10.83 -3.25
C LEU A 543 14.31 -9.52 -3.42
N HIS A 544 13.87 -8.51 -2.68
CA HIS A 544 14.57 -7.22 -2.57
C HIS A 544 15.02 -6.98 -1.14
N CYS A 545 16.09 -6.21 -1.00
CA CYS A 545 16.41 -5.59 0.27
C CYS A 545 15.25 -4.67 0.69
N ASP A 546 15.10 -4.49 1.99
CA ASP A 546 14.07 -3.67 2.64
C ASP A 546 12.63 -4.18 2.51
N GLN A 547 12.42 -5.31 1.86
CA GLN A 547 11.11 -5.96 1.84
C GLN A 547 10.70 -6.44 3.23
N LYS A 548 9.45 -6.12 3.60
CA LYS A 548 8.83 -6.60 4.83
C LYS A 548 8.42 -8.05 4.68
N LEU A 549 8.73 -8.84 5.70
CA LEU A 549 8.32 -10.24 5.80
C LEU A 549 7.52 -10.49 7.07
N VAL A 550 6.60 -11.43 6.97
CA VAL A 550 5.79 -11.90 8.10
C VAL A 550 6.00 -13.39 8.26
N PHE A 551 6.36 -13.79 9.47
CA PHE A 551 6.66 -15.16 9.83
C PHE A 551 5.54 -15.77 10.66
N ARG A 552 5.04 -16.94 10.23
CA ARG A 552 3.81 -17.52 10.75
C ARG A 552 3.86 -19.02 11.02
N GLU A 553 3.22 -19.38 12.13
CA GLU A 553 2.89 -20.75 12.54
C GLU A 553 1.47 -20.71 13.15
N GLY A 554 0.46 -20.87 12.30
CA GLY A 554 -0.93 -20.59 12.63
C GLY A 554 -1.20 -19.09 12.77
N ARG A 555 -0.70 -18.46 13.84
CA ARG A 555 -0.72 -17.01 14.10
C ARG A 555 0.59 -16.33 13.70
N THR A 556 0.59 -15.00 13.70
CA THR A 556 1.79 -14.19 13.44
C THR A 556 2.77 -14.32 14.60
N LYS A 557 4.00 -14.76 14.31
CA LYS A 557 5.04 -15.02 15.34
C LYS A 557 6.09 -13.94 15.35
N ALA A 558 6.60 -13.59 14.17
CA ALA A 558 7.62 -12.58 13.99
C ALA A 558 7.36 -11.78 12.72
N VAL A 559 7.90 -10.58 12.70
CA VAL A 559 7.86 -9.66 11.56
C VAL A 559 9.27 -9.15 11.33
N GLY A 560 9.63 -8.91 10.09
CA GLY A 560 11.01 -8.56 9.79
C GLY A 560 11.18 -7.81 8.49
N THR A 561 12.42 -7.42 8.24
CA THR A 561 12.84 -6.74 7.02
C THR A 561 14.04 -7.48 6.44
N ILE A 562 13.99 -7.79 5.15
CA ILE A 562 15.10 -8.44 4.44
C ILE A 562 16.26 -7.46 4.36
N THR A 563 17.41 -7.83 4.91
CA THR A 563 18.62 -7.01 4.87
C THR A 563 19.50 -7.37 3.69
N LYS A 564 19.53 -8.66 3.32
CA LYS A 564 20.38 -9.15 2.23
C LYS A 564 19.78 -10.38 1.54
N ALA A 565 19.73 -10.35 0.22
CA ALA A 565 19.40 -11.52 -0.60
C ALA A 565 20.69 -12.16 -1.12
N GLN A 566 20.92 -13.45 -0.82
CA GLN A 566 22.12 -14.16 -1.28
C GLN A 566 21.90 -14.70 -2.69
N GLN A 567 22.61 -14.11 -3.64
CA GLN A 567 22.56 -14.51 -5.04
C GLN A 567 23.02 -15.96 -5.22
N SER A 568 22.16 -16.79 -5.81
CA SER A 568 22.53 -18.12 -6.27
C SER A 568 23.57 -17.97 -7.38
N LYS A 569 24.85 -18.28 -7.11
CA LYS A 569 25.82 -18.53 -8.17
C LYS A 569 25.28 -19.70 -9.00
N SER A 570 24.80 -19.41 -10.21
CA SER A 570 24.40 -20.44 -11.16
C SER A 570 25.56 -21.43 -11.29
N GLN A 571 25.29 -22.73 -11.08
CA GLN A 571 26.26 -23.80 -11.31
C GLN A 571 26.49 -24.02 -12.82
N ALA A 572 26.84 -22.96 -13.54
CA ALA A 572 27.07 -22.97 -14.98
C ALA A 572 28.44 -22.34 -15.30
N SER A 573 29.53 -22.80 -14.67
CA SER A 573 30.91 -22.53 -15.13
C SER A 573 32.00 -23.41 -14.48
N LYS A 574 31.69 -24.63 -14.02
CA LYS A 574 32.71 -25.62 -13.60
C LYS A 574 32.73 -26.83 -14.53
N LYS A 575 32.95 -26.60 -15.82
CA LYS A 575 33.34 -27.63 -16.81
C LYS A 575 34.03 -26.98 -18.02
N SER A 576 35.13 -26.27 -17.79
CA SER A 576 36.05 -25.84 -18.86
C SER A 576 37.37 -25.34 -18.28
N SER A 577 38.14 -26.23 -17.65
CA SER A 577 39.56 -26.00 -17.37
C SER A 577 40.26 -27.31 -16.98
N LYS A 578 40.25 -28.28 -17.90
CA LYS A 578 41.21 -29.40 -17.89
C LYS A 578 41.39 -29.86 -19.33
N GLU A 579 42.18 -29.11 -20.08
CA GLU A 579 42.84 -29.59 -21.30
C GLU A 579 44.03 -28.68 -21.56
N GLY A 580 45.23 -29.26 -21.59
CA GLY A 580 46.46 -28.53 -21.85
C GLY A 580 47.71 -29.10 -21.22
N THR A 581 48.07 -30.37 -21.47
CA THR A 581 49.47 -30.74 -21.71
C THR A 581 49.57 -32.10 -22.41
N THR A 582 50.20 -32.07 -23.58
CA THR A 582 50.53 -33.16 -24.50
C THR A 582 51.72 -34.00 -24.02
N ALA A 583 51.71 -35.33 -24.26
CA ALA A 583 52.61 -36.00 -25.22
C ALA A 583 52.81 -37.52 -24.94
N ASN A 584 52.63 -38.28 -26.03
CA ASN A 584 53.34 -39.47 -26.51
C ASN A 584 53.21 -40.88 -25.89
N GLU A 585 52.92 -41.79 -26.85
CA GLU A 585 53.54 -43.10 -27.13
C GLU A 585 52.88 -44.40 -26.64
N ASP A 586 52.17 -45.00 -27.61
CA ASP A 586 52.47 -46.28 -28.27
C ASP A 586 51.88 -47.62 -27.79
N SER A 587 51.42 -48.35 -28.83
CA SER A 587 51.24 -49.81 -28.97
C SER A 587 50.03 -50.52 -28.33
N GLY A 588 49.42 -51.43 -29.13
CA GLY A 588 48.70 -52.59 -28.59
C GLY A 588 47.37 -52.92 -29.26
N SER A 589 47.38 -53.89 -30.18
CA SER A 589 46.25 -54.40 -30.95
C SER A 589 45.30 -55.34 -30.17
N ALA A 590 44.14 -55.57 -30.81
CA ALA A 590 43.43 -56.85 -30.94
C ALA A 590 42.05 -57.03 -30.26
N ALA A 591 41.07 -57.25 -31.16
CA ALA A 591 40.03 -58.29 -31.15
C ALA A 591 38.89 -58.33 -30.10
N ARG A 592 37.67 -58.22 -30.64
CA ARG A 592 36.37 -58.73 -30.12
C ARG A 592 36.43 -60.23 -29.78
N PRO A 593 35.56 -60.78 -28.89
CA PRO A 593 34.21 -61.22 -29.31
C PRO A 593 33.14 -61.17 -28.15
N PRO A 594 32.01 -61.93 -28.13
CA PRO A 594 30.66 -61.38 -28.12
C PRO A 594 29.84 -61.66 -26.84
N SER A 595 28.62 -61.10 -26.79
CA SER A 595 27.58 -61.25 -25.75
C SER A 595 27.02 -62.67 -25.59
N PRO A 596 26.41 -62.96 -24.42
CA PRO A 596 25.18 -63.73 -24.39
C PRO A 596 24.04 -63.08 -23.58
N THR A 597 22.86 -63.62 -23.85
CA THR A 597 21.48 -63.17 -23.69
C THR A 597 20.86 -63.54 -22.33
N THR A 598 19.55 -63.21 -22.18
CA THR A 598 18.54 -63.70 -21.20
C THR A 598 18.55 -62.99 -19.83
N ALA A 599 17.44 -62.60 -19.19
CA ALA A 599 16.05 -63.03 -19.28
C ALA A 599 15.05 -61.93 -18.83
N GLN A 600 13.78 -62.14 -19.17
CA GLN A 600 12.63 -61.26 -19.08
C GLN A 600 11.71 -61.62 -17.87
N LEU A 601 10.99 -60.58 -17.38
CA LEU A 601 9.65 -60.56 -16.72
C LEU A 601 9.51 -60.92 -15.21
N PRO A 602 8.44 -60.47 -14.50
CA PRO A 602 7.18 -59.90 -15.00
C PRO A 602 6.62 -58.61 -14.34
N VAL A 603 5.60 -58.10 -15.03
CA VAL A 603 4.68 -56.99 -14.74
C VAL A 603 3.62 -57.42 -13.71
N SER A 604 3.18 -56.50 -12.85
CA SER A 604 1.96 -56.65 -12.05
C SER A 604 1.06 -55.41 -12.19
N GLU A 605 -0.14 -55.63 -12.74
CA GLU A 605 -1.29 -54.73 -12.75
C GLU A 605 -2.39 -55.34 -11.87
N THR A 606 -3.10 -54.51 -11.11
CA THR A 606 -4.42 -54.81 -10.49
C THR A 606 -5.04 -53.45 -10.12
N VAL A 607 -5.94 -52.90 -10.96
CA VAL A 607 -7.42 -52.95 -10.93
C VAL A 607 -8.08 -52.23 -9.75
N LEU A 608 -9.04 -51.35 -10.08
CA LEU A 608 -10.35 -50.99 -9.46
C LEU A 608 -10.64 -49.51 -9.83
N GLY A 609 -11.77 -49.05 -10.36
CA GLY A 609 -13.14 -49.56 -10.48
C GLY A 609 -14.08 -48.34 -10.34
N GLU A 610 -15.06 -48.18 -11.24
CA GLU A 610 -15.91 -46.99 -11.43
C GLU A 610 -17.09 -46.82 -10.44
N SER A 611 -17.62 -45.59 -10.44
CA SER A 611 -19.04 -45.19 -10.28
C SER A 611 -19.73 -45.16 -8.90
N SER A 612 -20.03 -43.96 -8.40
CA SER A 612 -21.40 -43.41 -8.20
C SER A 612 -21.33 -41.89 -8.02
#